data_AF-A0AA96W548-F1
#
_entry.id   AF-A0AA96W548-F1
#
_cell.length_a   1.000
_cell.length_b   1.000
_cell.length_c   1.000
_cell.angle_alpha   90.00
_cell.angle_beta   90.00
_cell.angle_gamma   90.00
#
_symmetry.space_group_name_H-M   'P 1'
#
loop_
_entity.id
_entity.type
_entity.pdbx_description
1 polymer ?
#
loop_
_entity_poly.entity_id
_entity_poly.type
_entity_poly.pdbx_seq_one_letter_code
_entity_poly.pdbx_strand_id
1 'polypeptide(L)'
;MQHKDVGTGSNHIIHNYQFADIAERDQFVGTEADLLKVCLVLTPFSYYTLSSINPIKWEQFGGGTSESGNSEVIEVIRSNENPTITTNPSEKGILWVNYATNEIFVCIDNTYDNNIWKGNQKTIISKNKIYQYDILNDYTCIVKRSAEVVSL
;
A
#
# COMPACT_ATOMS: atom_id res chain seq x y z
N MET A 1 7.28 27.28 0.46
CA MET A 1 8.21 26.95 -0.64
C MET A 1 7.79 27.78 -1.83
N GLN A 2 8.47 28.89 -2.11
CA GLN A 2 8.20 29.73 -3.28
C GLN A 2 9.07 29.18 -4.41
N HIS A 3 8.49 28.88 -5.58
CA HIS A 3 9.27 28.44 -6.73
C HIS A 3 10.27 29.55 -7.12
N LYS A 4 11.49 29.17 -7.48
CA LYS A 4 12.64 30.08 -7.64
C LYS A 4 12.42 31.22 -8.66
N ASP A 5 11.46 31.06 -9.56
CA ASP A 5 11.29 31.92 -10.74
C ASP A 5 9.92 32.63 -10.81
N VAL A 6 9.27 32.87 -9.66
CA VAL A 6 7.91 33.43 -9.60
C VAL A 6 7.86 34.70 -8.77
N GLY A 7 7.39 35.79 -9.37
CA GLY A 7 7.10 37.02 -8.65
C GLY A 7 6.04 36.80 -7.57
N THR A 8 6.13 37.53 -6.46
CA THR A 8 5.15 37.45 -5.37
C THR A 8 3.73 37.69 -5.91
N GLY A 9 2.85 36.69 -5.74
CA GLY A 9 1.45 36.76 -6.18
C GLY A 9 1.18 36.24 -7.60
N SER A 10 2.20 35.76 -8.34
CA SER A 10 1.97 35.14 -9.64
C SER A 10 1.60 33.65 -9.48
N ASN A 11 0.46 33.25 -10.04
CA ASN A 11 0.07 31.84 -10.12
C ASN A 11 0.80 31.16 -11.29
N HIS A 12 1.56 30.11 -11.01
CA HIS A 12 2.12 29.25 -12.05
C HIS A 12 1.02 28.32 -12.55
N ILE A 13 0.45 28.64 -13.71
CA ILE A 13 -0.42 27.72 -14.43
C ILE A 13 0.48 26.62 -14.99
N ILE A 14 0.49 25.47 -14.32
CA ILE A 14 1.29 24.29 -14.71
C ILE A 14 0.55 23.35 -15.67
N HIS A 15 -0.73 23.63 -15.94
CA HIS A 15 -1.59 22.78 -16.76
C HIS A 15 -1.89 23.42 -18.13
N ASN A 16 -1.90 22.59 -19.16
CA ASN A 16 -2.32 22.94 -20.51
C ASN A 16 -3.84 22.90 -20.66
N TYR A 17 -4.49 21.99 -19.92
CA TYR A 17 -5.93 21.76 -19.99
C TYR A 17 -6.56 21.88 -18.61
N GLN A 18 -7.85 22.20 -18.58
CA GLN A 18 -8.64 22.21 -17.36
C GLN A 18 -10.01 21.58 -17.63
N PHE A 19 -10.42 20.63 -16.80
CA PHE A 19 -11.71 19.94 -16.86
C PHE A 19 -12.46 20.10 -15.53
N ALA A 20 -13.78 20.13 -15.57
CA ALA A 20 -14.62 20.23 -14.38
C ALA A 20 -14.52 18.98 -13.51
N ASP A 21 -14.54 17.80 -14.14
CA ASP A 21 -14.49 16.51 -13.49
C ASP A 21 -13.77 15.44 -14.34
N ILE A 22 -13.68 14.23 -13.77
CA ILE A 22 -13.04 13.07 -14.41
C ILE A 22 -13.80 12.60 -15.65
N ALA A 23 -15.13 12.68 -15.64
CA ALA A 23 -15.94 12.23 -16.76
C ALA A 23 -15.74 13.11 -18.00
N GLU A 24 -15.59 14.43 -17.81
CA GLU A 24 -15.25 15.36 -18.88
C GLU A 24 -13.83 15.10 -19.41
N ARG A 25 -12.84 14.88 -18.54
CA ARG A 25 -11.47 14.52 -18.95
C ARG A 25 -11.45 13.25 -19.80
N ASP A 26 -12.24 12.24 -19.44
CA ASP A 26 -12.24 10.95 -20.12
C ASP A 26 -12.93 10.99 -21.50
N GLN A 27 -13.61 12.09 -21.82
CA GLN A 27 -14.09 12.39 -23.17
C GLN A 27 -13.03 13.05 -24.05
N PHE A 28 -11.85 13.39 -23.52
CA PHE A 28 -10.77 14.03 -24.27
C PHE A 28 -10.22 13.11 -25.38
N VAL A 29 -10.22 13.62 -26.61
CA VAL A 29 -9.61 12.96 -27.77
C VAL A 29 -8.26 13.61 -28.03
N GLY A 30 -7.20 12.99 -27.51
CA GLY A 30 -5.82 13.48 -27.66
C GLY A 30 -5.15 13.07 -28.96
N THR A 31 -4.20 13.89 -29.39
CA THR A 31 -3.28 13.61 -30.51
C THR A 31 -1.85 13.43 -29.99
N GLU A 32 -0.90 13.03 -30.85
CA GLU A 32 0.51 12.90 -30.45
C GLU A 32 1.09 14.20 -29.88
N ALA A 33 0.59 15.35 -30.35
CA ALA A 33 1.00 16.66 -29.85
C ALA A 33 0.56 16.93 -28.39
N ASP A 34 -0.31 16.09 -27.83
CA ASP A 34 -0.83 16.22 -26.48
C ASP A 34 -0.12 15.32 -25.46
N LEU A 35 0.71 14.39 -25.93
CA LEU A 35 1.54 13.58 -25.05
C LEU A 35 2.38 14.47 -24.14
N LEU A 36 2.48 14.06 -22.88
CA LEU A 36 3.20 14.75 -21.81
C LEU A 36 2.62 16.11 -21.38
N LYS A 37 1.53 16.59 -22.00
CA LYS A 37 0.81 17.76 -21.50
C LYS A 37 0.08 17.44 -20.20
N VAL A 38 -0.06 18.47 -19.37
CA VAL A 38 -0.68 18.39 -18.06
C VAL A 38 -2.13 18.88 -18.13
N CYS A 39 -3.06 18.18 -17.50
CA CYS A 39 -4.39 18.72 -17.23
C CYS A 39 -4.63 18.90 -15.72
N LEU A 40 -5.42 19.90 -15.37
CA LEU A 40 -6.06 20.03 -14.06
C LEU A 40 -7.50 19.53 -14.16
N VAL A 41 -7.90 18.64 -13.27
CA VAL A 41 -9.31 18.31 -13.02
C VAL A 41 -9.72 19.06 -11.75
N LEU A 42 -10.85 19.79 -11.78
CA LEU A 42 -11.29 20.60 -10.63
C LEU A 42 -11.96 19.76 -9.54
N THR A 43 -12.67 18.69 -9.93
CA THR A 43 -13.42 17.82 -9.02
C THR A 43 -13.14 16.35 -9.33
N PRO A 44 -12.28 15.66 -8.55
CA PRO A 44 -11.45 16.19 -7.46
C PRO A 44 -10.32 17.08 -7.99
N PHE A 45 -9.83 18.00 -7.16
CA PHE A 45 -8.69 18.86 -7.51
C PHE A 45 -7.42 18.01 -7.69
N SER A 46 -7.04 17.72 -8.92
CA SER A 46 -5.95 16.79 -9.25
C SER A 46 -5.29 17.10 -10.58
N TYR A 47 -3.97 16.88 -10.67
CA TYR A 47 -3.22 17.01 -11.91
C TYR A 47 -2.93 15.66 -12.53
N TYR A 48 -2.94 15.61 -13.87
CA TYR A 48 -2.63 14.40 -14.65
C TYR A 48 -1.76 14.75 -15.86
N THR A 49 -0.92 13.82 -16.28
CA THR A 49 -0.15 13.87 -17.53
C THR A 49 -0.69 12.86 -18.53
N LEU A 50 -0.83 13.24 -19.81
CA LEU A 50 -1.20 12.30 -20.85
C LEU A 50 0.00 11.43 -21.22
N SER A 51 -0.02 10.16 -20.82
CA SER A 51 1.09 9.21 -21.00
C SER A 51 0.96 8.33 -22.24
N SER A 52 -0.25 8.22 -22.81
CA SER A 52 -0.51 7.48 -24.05
C SER A 52 -1.76 8.02 -24.74
N ILE A 53 -1.81 7.88 -26.07
CA ILE A 53 -2.98 8.19 -26.91
C ILE A 53 -3.62 6.96 -27.55
N ASN A 54 -3.00 5.78 -27.44
CA ASN A 54 -3.54 4.53 -27.97
C ASN A 54 -3.27 3.34 -27.02
N PRO A 55 -4.11 3.11 -26.00
CA PRO A 55 -5.29 3.91 -25.63
C PRO A 55 -4.91 5.22 -24.94
N ILE A 56 -5.86 6.16 -24.83
CA ILE A 56 -5.71 7.36 -24.00
C ILE A 56 -5.45 6.92 -22.56
N LYS A 57 -4.33 7.37 -21.97
CA LYS A 57 -3.94 7.04 -20.60
C LYS A 57 -3.48 8.30 -19.87
N TRP A 58 -4.11 8.58 -18.74
CA TRP A 58 -3.77 9.68 -17.83
C TRP A 58 -3.03 9.14 -16.62
N GLU A 59 -1.90 9.76 -16.25
CA GLU A 59 -1.14 9.44 -15.04
C GLU A 59 -1.25 10.60 -14.05
N GLN A 60 -1.79 10.36 -12.87
CA GLN A 60 -1.97 11.39 -11.84
C GLN A 60 -0.63 11.76 -11.19
N PHE A 61 -0.45 13.04 -10.90
CA PHE A 61 0.67 13.52 -10.10
C PHE A 61 0.25 14.75 -9.28
N GLY A 62 0.91 15.02 -8.17
CA GLY A 62 0.75 16.30 -7.44
C GLY A 62 -0.65 16.62 -6.91
N GLY A 63 -1.57 15.65 -6.83
CA GLY A 63 -2.88 15.80 -6.20
C GLY A 63 -2.81 15.30 -4.77
N GLY A 64 -2.88 16.20 -3.79
CA GLY A 64 -3.05 15.88 -2.37
C GLY A 64 -4.47 15.40 -2.07
N THR A 65 -4.93 14.36 -2.76
CA THR A 65 -5.93 13.46 -2.21
C THR A 65 -5.17 12.20 -1.88
N SER A 66 -4.97 11.97 -0.59
CA SER A 66 -4.61 10.66 -0.06
C SER A 66 -5.75 9.69 -0.35
N GLU A 67 -5.91 9.32 -1.62
CA GLU A 67 -6.59 8.12 -2.04
C GLU A 67 -5.48 7.24 -2.57
N SER A 68 -5.14 6.29 -1.71
CA SER A 68 -4.38 5.09 -2.03
C SER A 68 -4.47 4.81 -3.53
N GLY A 69 -3.38 5.07 -4.25
CA GLY A 69 -3.15 4.33 -5.48
C GLY A 69 -3.36 2.84 -5.20
N ASN A 70 -3.59 2.03 -6.22
CA ASN A 70 -3.59 0.58 -6.09
C ASN A 70 -2.18 0.10 -5.67
N SER A 71 -1.77 0.41 -4.45
CA SER A 71 -1.01 -0.47 -3.61
C SER A 71 -1.95 -1.63 -3.38
N GLU A 72 -1.49 -2.87 -3.56
CA GLU A 72 -2.09 -3.97 -2.82
C GLU A 72 -2.21 -3.47 -1.38
N VAL A 73 -3.43 -3.19 -0.94
CA VAL A 73 -3.66 -2.60 0.37
C VAL A 73 -3.35 -3.72 1.31
N ILE A 74 -2.09 -3.81 1.74
CA ILE A 74 -1.74 -4.61 2.89
C ILE A 74 -2.56 -3.99 4.02
N GLU A 75 -3.64 -4.65 4.41
CA GLU A 75 -4.46 -4.22 5.53
C GLU A 75 -3.52 -3.99 6.73
N VAL A 76 -3.60 -2.81 7.34
CA VAL A 76 -2.81 -2.48 8.53
C VAL A 76 -3.75 -2.34 9.72
N ILE A 77 -3.76 -3.37 10.56
CA ILE A 77 -4.54 -3.41 11.79
C ILE A 77 -3.71 -2.76 12.90
N ARG A 78 -4.37 -1.91 13.70
CA ARG A 78 -3.77 -1.06 14.72
C ARG A 78 -4.33 -1.43 16.09
N SER A 79 -3.46 -1.78 17.03
CA SER A 79 -3.86 -2.23 18.38
C SER A 79 -2.82 -1.82 19.45
N ASN A 80 -3.22 -1.86 20.71
CA ASN A 80 -2.30 -1.79 21.85
C ASN A 80 -1.91 -3.18 22.39
N GLU A 81 -2.47 -4.23 21.80
CA GLU A 81 -2.23 -5.62 22.17
C GLU A 81 -1.58 -6.38 21.03
N ASN A 82 -0.85 -7.44 21.36
CA ASN A 82 -0.37 -8.39 20.37
C ASN A 82 -1.56 -9.12 19.72
N PRO A 83 -1.46 -9.53 18.45
CA PRO A 83 -2.47 -10.41 17.89
C PRO A 83 -2.43 -11.77 18.61
N THR A 84 -3.51 -12.52 18.50
CA THR A 84 -3.59 -13.88 19.02
C THR A 84 -3.74 -14.87 17.87
N ILE A 85 -3.67 -16.17 18.18
CA ILE A 85 -4.01 -17.22 17.21
C ILE A 85 -5.47 -17.15 16.74
N THR A 86 -6.35 -16.46 17.47
CA THR A 86 -7.77 -16.23 17.13
C THR A 86 -8.04 -14.83 16.55
N THR A 87 -7.00 -14.01 16.39
CA THR A 87 -7.07 -12.80 15.59
C THR A 87 -7.04 -13.18 14.13
N ASN A 88 -8.21 -13.27 13.49
CA ASN A 88 -8.40 -13.73 12.12
C ASN A 88 -8.36 -12.56 11.12
N PRO A 89 -7.22 -12.32 10.43
CA PRO A 89 -7.15 -11.29 9.40
C PRO A 89 -7.85 -11.78 8.11
N SER A 90 -8.24 -10.85 7.24
CA SER A 90 -8.95 -11.17 6.00
C SER A 90 -8.10 -12.00 5.02
N GLU A 91 -6.78 -11.84 5.06
CA GLU A 91 -5.79 -12.51 4.21
C GLU A 91 -4.41 -12.63 4.88
N LYS A 92 -3.49 -13.37 4.23
CA LYS A 92 -2.07 -13.41 4.61
C LYS A 92 -1.37 -12.12 4.16
N GLY A 93 -0.28 -11.75 4.84
CA GLY A 93 0.50 -10.56 4.52
C GLY A 93 0.05 -9.30 5.27
N ILE A 94 -1.13 -9.34 5.90
CA ILE A 94 -1.66 -8.26 6.75
C ILE A 94 -0.68 -7.90 7.86
N LEU A 95 -0.52 -6.59 8.07
CA LEU A 95 0.30 -6.02 9.12
C LEU A 95 -0.54 -5.75 10.37
N TRP A 96 -0.02 -6.13 11.52
CA TRP A 96 -0.56 -5.77 12.82
C TRP A 96 0.47 -4.94 13.58
N VAL A 97 0.08 -3.73 13.98
CA VAL A 97 0.94 -2.80 14.71
C VAL A 97 0.48 -2.75 16.16
N ASN A 98 1.36 -3.17 17.08
CA ASN A 98 1.18 -2.98 18.52
C ASN A 98 1.88 -1.69 18.97
N TYR A 99 1.12 -0.66 19.34
CA TYR A 99 1.66 0.63 19.81
C TYR A 99 2.20 0.61 21.24
N ALA A 100 1.77 -0.34 22.08
CA ALA A 100 2.29 -0.45 23.44
C ALA A 100 3.73 -0.98 23.45
N THR A 101 4.05 -1.92 22.55
CA THR A 101 5.37 -2.56 22.47
C THR A 101 6.23 -2.06 21.30
N ASN A 102 5.67 -1.28 20.38
CA ASN A 102 6.26 -0.93 19.08
C ASN A 102 6.69 -2.16 18.27
N GLU A 103 5.99 -3.28 18.42
CA GLU A 103 6.20 -4.49 17.63
C GLU A 103 5.22 -4.53 16.44
N ILE A 104 5.74 -4.92 15.28
CA ILE A 104 4.97 -5.11 14.05
C ILE A 104 4.96 -6.60 13.75
N PHE A 105 3.77 -7.14 13.53
CA PHE A 105 3.56 -8.53 13.16
C PHE A 105 3.05 -8.62 11.72
N VAL A 106 3.50 -9.67 11.01
CA VAL A 106 2.97 -10.04 9.70
C VAL A 106 2.21 -11.35 9.85
N CYS A 107 0.97 -11.43 9.34
CA CYS A 107 0.25 -12.70 9.24
C CYS A 107 0.89 -13.56 8.14
N ILE A 108 1.45 -14.71 8.51
CA ILE A 108 2.05 -15.66 7.56
C ILE A 108 1.14 -16.87 7.28
N ASP A 109 0.14 -17.08 8.13
CA ASP A 109 -0.92 -18.08 7.95
C ASP A 109 -2.21 -17.57 8.59
N ASN A 110 -3.29 -17.45 7.81
CA ASN A 110 -4.59 -16.93 8.23
C ASN A 110 -5.63 -18.06 8.43
N THR A 111 -5.18 -19.28 8.74
CA THR A 111 -6.10 -20.37 9.06
C THR A 111 -6.97 -19.98 10.26
N TYR A 112 -8.30 -20.02 10.09
CA TYR A 112 -9.26 -19.57 11.09
C TYR A 112 -8.99 -20.17 12.48
N ASP A 113 -8.86 -19.30 13.48
CA ASP A 113 -8.50 -19.60 14.88
C ASP A 113 -7.18 -20.37 15.09
N ASN A 114 -6.35 -20.42 14.06
CA ASN A 114 -5.03 -21.04 14.08
C ASN A 114 -4.02 -20.19 13.29
N ASN A 115 -4.14 -18.87 13.45
CA ASN A 115 -3.30 -17.90 12.75
C ASN A 115 -1.84 -18.02 13.21
N ILE A 116 -0.92 -17.71 12.29
CA ILE A 116 0.50 -17.58 12.60
C ILE A 116 0.94 -16.15 12.32
N TRP A 117 1.43 -15.47 13.35
CA TRP A 117 1.97 -14.11 13.27
C TRP A 117 3.47 -14.11 13.56
N LYS A 118 4.24 -13.47 12.67
CA LYS A 118 5.69 -13.27 12.84
C LYS A 118 5.96 -11.80 13.15
N GLY A 119 6.46 -11.54 14.37
CA GLY A 119 6.89 -10.23 14.83
C GLY A 119 8.28 -9.85 14.32
N ASN A 120 8.51 -8.56 14.10
CA ASN A 120 9.82 -8.03 13.73
C ASN A 120 10.86 -8.13 14.87
N GLN A 121 10.41 -8.32 16.12
CA GLN A 121 11.29 -8.55 17.28
C GLN A 121 11.50 -10.03 17.60
N LYS A 122 11.26 -10.93 16.62
CA LYS A 122 11.36 -12.39 16.73
C LYS A 122 10.25 -13.06 17.57
N THR A 123 9.19 -12.33 17.93
CA THR A 123 8.00 -12.94 18.50
C THR A 123 7.31 -13.82 17.46
N ILE A 124 6.87 -15.01 17.87
CA ILE A 124 6.03 -15.89 17.05
C ILE A 124 4.78 -16.21 17.85
N ILE A 125 3.62 -15.91 17.28
CA ILE A 125 2.33 -16.34 17.83
C ILE A 125 1.82 -17.46 16.93
N SER A 126 1.78 -18.67 17.48
CA SER A 126 1.28 -19.87 16.81
C SER A 126 0.82 -20.89 17.84
N LYS A 127 -0.17 -21.72 17.46
CA LYS A 127 -0.63 -22.83 18.30
C LYS A 127 0.47 -23.87 18.55
N ASN A 128 1.24 -24.18 17.51
CA ASN A 128 2.34 -25.14 17.58
C ASN A 128 3.67 -24.43 17.82
N LYS A 129 4.58 -25.09 18.54
CA LYS A 129 5.95 -24.58 18.73
C LYS A 129 6.68 -24.63 17.37
N ILE A 130 6.94 -23.46 16.80
CA ILE A 130 7.74 -23.33 15.58
C ILE A 130 9.20 -23.22 16.00
N TYR A 131 10.02 -24.19 15.59
CA TYR A 131 11.48 -24.08 15.72
C TYR A 131 12.01 -23.30 14.51
N GLN A 132 12.45 -22.06 14.75
CA GLN A 132 13.20 -21.31 13.75
C GLN A 132 14.67 -21.70 13.84
N TYR A 133 15.17 -22.36 12.81
CA TYR A 133 16.60 -22.46 12.56
C TYR A 133 16.95 -21.37 11.53
N ASP A 134 17.57 -20.30 12.01
CA ASP A 134 18.26 -19.33 11.17
C ASP A 134 19.68 -19.85 10.94
N ILE A 135 19.82 -20.72 9.95
CA ILE A 135 21.09 -21.41 9.64
C ILE A 135 22.09 -20.43 9.01
N LEU A 136 21.58 -19.38 8.37
CA LEU A 136 22.36 -18.44 7.59
C LEU A 136 22.73 -17.17 8.39
N ASN A 137 22.10 -16.95 9.55
CA ASN A 137 22.25 -15.76 10.38
C ASN A 137 22.03 -14.45 9.58
N ASP A 138 21.19 -14.56 8.54
CA ASP A 138 20.81 -13.49 7.60
C ASP A 138 19.33 -13.12 7.75
N TYR A 139 18.71 -13.57 8.85
CA TYR A 139 17.29 -13.40 9.17
C TYR A 139 16.32 -14.18 8.27
N THR A 140 16.83 -15.05 7.40
CA THR A 140 16.01 -16.06 6.71
C THR A 140 15.86 -17.30 7.61
N CYS A 141 14.65 -17.86 7.69
CA CYS A 141 14.40 -19.02 8.55
C CYS A 141 13.69 -20.14 7.80
N ILE A 142 14.15 -21.39 8.01
CA ILE A 142 13.39 -22.56 7.58
C ILE A 142 12.38 -22.88 8.68
N VAL A 143 11.10 -22.91 8.31
CA VAL A 143 10.00 -23.27 9.22
C VAL A 143 9.76 -24.77 9.13
N LYS A 144 10.13 -25.52 10.18
CA LYS A 144 9.68 -26.91 10.36
C LYS A 144 8.48 -26.95 11.30
N ARG A 145 7.35 -27.47 10.83
CA ARG A 145 6.20 -27.81 11.68
C ARG A 145 6.47 -29.17 12.35
N SER A 146 6.28 -29.29 13.66
CA SER A 146 6.16 -30.61 14.29
C SER A 146 4.82 -31.21 13.88
N ALA A 147 4.83 -32.37 13.22
CA ALA A 147 3.61 -33.14 12.99
C ALA A 147 3.11 -33.66 14.35
N GLU A 148 1.81 -33.48 14.65
CA GLU A 148 1.17 -34.22 15.73
C GLU A 148 1.22 -35.72 15.37
N VAL A 149 1.85 -36.51 16.23
CA VAL A 149 1.75 -37.97 16.15
C VAL A 149 0.34 -38.33 16.61
N VAL A 150 -0.57 -38.58 15.68
CA VAL A 150 -1.85 -39.20 15.99
C VAL A 150 -1.57 -40.66 16.29
N SER A 151 -1.57 -41.05 17.56
CA SER A 151 -1.58 -42.45 17.97
C SER A 151 -2.92 -43.06 17.57
N LEU A 152 -2.89 -44.06 16.68
CA LEU A 152 -4.02 -44.95 16.37
C LEU A 152 -4.34 -45.87 17.53
#